data_AF-A0A9X3CI30-F1
#
_entry.id   AF-A0A9X3CI30-F1
#
_cell.length_a   1.000
_cell.length_b   1.000
_cell.length_c   1.000
_cell.angle_alpha   90.00
_cell.angle_beta   90.00
_cell.angle_gamma   90.00
#
_symmetry.space_group_name_H-M   'P 1'
#
loop_
_entity.id
_entity.type
_entity.pdbx_description
1 polymer ?
#
loop_
_entity_poly.entity_id
_entity_poly.type
_entity_poly.pdbx_seq_one_letter_code
_entity_poly.pdbx_strand_id
1 'polypeptide(L)'
;MSAKAFPFSIPLMDAIRHDYERFRFDTHQYSHQGLFTDGEKLYAVILDVENNDALLNELREHYDKYHTVGIPPAKIVGEIAQGFRLIESRSKLEKTLTHGQPMTIDETMNLFVLHIPKKYHPFHVDFLFNTNEFNLTFKSELTRSEQEEVQLICEALGYQGYDFVFHVDLTMPDFPGKVEHEPNTRNNLILTASGLMQKQFSKPLLTRYEEDEDFWIQNRQSVFSGDEVDQKSPFLLSKFEEQKSRCFVDASVFPRQNLRVYLTLYEQVIIALPLDKDAEYFYKMFRLGKHEFRELVARGRLLFVAPQNLERYSQELLSDIVMVDPNSIIFSRRLAASTIRGIQGKSGIIGTTFSSDEQYHFLHQCSRIESPSIQSLVQTLSQQWQYGEYMVNREGAVSTHRLGLSSIAAKGFELRGRDIYLELSTAAMAYEYAQGLNAHHFPFDGEQYSEVSACQVISGFYNGVRTDSKQIHESELGMLLHEIFAIDNDMDILELDSALSNSLIRSLPSIVNQFANMDESERFHKLRALKDEVTRIESNKARMSRLNISGFPSVAAGAGMELVGIKGGGVVALGGWLLNALNVYADELQLTNSPIFTKLSSLNHFTSHDAVIIQRARKRISTSYNA
;
A
#
# COMPACT_ATOMS: atom_id res chain seq x y z
N MET A 1 43.14 17.36 9.07
CA MET A 1 42.96 16.24 10.02
C MET A 1 42.11 15.19 9.32
N SER A 2 42.65 13.99 9.17
CA SER A 2 42.27 13.00 8.15
C SER A 2 40.89 12.39 8.37
N ALA A 3 40.04 12.50 7.35
CA ALA A 3 38.68 11.96 7.27
C ALA A 3 38.70 10.46 6.94
N LYS A 4 39.04 9.60 7.91
CA LYS A 4 38.64 8.18 7.86
C LYS A 4 37.61 7.93 8.97
N ALA A 5 36.36 8.27 8.66
CA ALA A 5 35.24 8.13 9.59
C ALA A 5 34.72 6.69 9.69
N PHE A 6 34.84 5.90 8.61
CA PHE A 6 34.36 4.53 8.52
C PHE A 6 35.42 3.57 7.94
N PRO A 7 35.36 2.27 8.27
CA PRO A 7 36.30 1.27 7.77
C PRO A 7 36.11 0.91 6.29
N PHE A 8 34.94 1.22 5.72
CA PHE A 8 34.55 0.93 4.34
C PHE A 8 34.02 2.18 3.64
N SER A 9 33.87 2.13 2.31
CA SER A 9 33.23 3.21 1.54
C SER A 9 31.76 3.39 1.93
N ILE A 10 31.20 4.58 1.70
CA ILE A 10 29.82 4.90 2.10
C ILE A 10 28.79 3.93 1.51
N PRO A 11 28.82 3.54 0.22
CA PRO A 11 27.87 2.59 -0.34
C PRO A 11 27.93 1.22 0.33
N LEU A 12 29.14 0.77 0.66
CA LEU A 12 29.34 -0.48 1.37
C LEU A 12 28.84 -0.38 2.82
N MET A 13 29.04 0.76 3.47
CA MET A 13 28.47 1.05 4.79
C MET A 13 26.94 1.04 4.79
N ASP A 14 26.29 1.53 3.73
CA ASP A 14 24.83 1.52 3.61
C ASP A 14 24.28 0.10 3.47
N ALA A 15 24.95 -0.77 2.70
CA ALA A 15 24.60 -2.20 2.61
C ALA A 15 24.77 -2.90 3.96
N ILE A 16 25.86 -2.62 4.69
CA ILE A 16 26.09 -3.15 6.05
C ILE A 16 24.99 -2.69 7.02
N ARG A 17 24.63 -1.40 7.00
CA ARG A 17 23.55 -0.85 7.83
C ARG A 17 22.23 -1.56 7.52
N HIS A 18 21.92 -1.73 6.25
CA HIS A 18 20.73 -2.46 5.79
C HIS A 18 20.68 -3.91 6.34
N ASP A 19 21.76 -4.68 6.18
CA ASP A 19 21.82 -6.08 6.62
C ASP A 19 21.67 -6.20 8.14
N TYR A 20 22.38 -5.33 8.88
CA TYR A 20 22.29 -5.29 10.35
C TYR A 20 20.88 -4.92 10.84
N GLU A 21 20.21 -3.96 10.20
CA GLU A 21 18.86 -3.55 10.57
C GLU A 21 17.84 -4.67 10.39
N ARG A 22 17.94 -5.44 9.29
CA ARG A 22 17.05 -6.58 9.07
C ARG A 22 17.22 -7.64 10.15
N PHE A 23 18.46 -7.95 10.47
CA PHE A 23 18.79 -8.84 11.58
C PHE A 23 18.23 -8.31 12.90
N ARG A 24 18.49 -7.04 13.22
CA ARG A 24 18.01 -6.37 14.44
C ARG A 24 16.49 -6.34 14.56
N PHE A 25 15.75 -6.21 13.46
CA PHE A 25 14.29 -6.28 13.48
C PHE A 25 13.79 -7.71 13.70
N ASP A 26 14.46 -8.71 13.14
CA ASP A 26 14.07 -10.10 13.35
C ASP A 26 14.38 -10.58 14.78
N THR A 27 15.47 -10.09 15.36
CA THR A 27 15.94 -10.43 16.70
C THR A 27 15.62 -9.35 17.75
N HIS A 28 14.54 -8.60 17.53
CA HIS A 28 14.10 -7.45 18.32
C HIS A 28 13.83 -7.76 19.81
N GLN A 29 13.70 -9.03 20.20
CA GLN A 29 13.61 -9.47 21.59
C GLN A 29 14.88 -9.23 22.40
N TYR A 30 16.06 -9.16 21.76
CA TYR A 30 17.33 -8.91 22.42
C TYR A 30 17.67 -7.42 22.47
N SER A 31 18.60 -7.04 23.36
CA SER A 31 18.97 -5.66 23.68
C SER A 31 20.09 -5.15 22.77
N HIS A 32 19.78 -4.93 21.50
CA HIS A 32 20.67 -4.27 20.53
C HIS A 32 20.94 -2.81 20.92
N GLN A 33 22.21 -2.45 21.04
CA GLN A 33 22.67 -1.07 21.26
C GLN A 33 23.05 -0.33 19.96
N GLY A 34 23.15 -1.07 18.84
CA GLY A 34 23.46 -0.50 17.53
C GLY A 34 24.71 -1.09 16.90
N LEU A 35 25.11 -0.49 15.78
CA LEU A 35 26.31 -0.82 15.03
C LEU A 35 27.43 0.17 15.41
N PHE A 36 28.64 -0.32 15.64
CA PHE A 36 29.79 0.48 16.08
C PHE A 36 31.04 0.18 15.26
N THR A 37 31.99 1.11 15.27
CA THR A 37 33.33 0.92 14.71
C THR A 37 34.42 1.46 15.62
N ASP A 38 35.56 0.78 15.66
CA ASP A 38 36.82 1.30 16.23
C ASP A 38 37.68 2.04 15.18
N GLY A 39 37.21 2.12 13.92
CA GLY A 39 37.94 2.66 12.78
C GLY A 39 38.56 1.59 11.86
N GLU A 40 38.66 0.34 12.31
CA GLU A 40 39.18 -0.78 11.51
C GLU A 40 38.13 -1.87 11.31
N LYS A 41 37.33 -2.16 12.34
CA LYS A 41 36.34 -3.24 12.36
C LYS A 41 34.96 -2.72 12.71
N LEU A 42 33.98 -3.58 12.48
CA LEU A 42 32.57 -3.34 12.75
C LEU A 42 32.08 -4.27 13.85
N TYR A 43 31.25 -3.73 14.73
CA TYR A 43 30.73 -4.42 15.89
C TYR A 43 29.22 -4.20 16.02
N ALA A 44 28.47 -5.29 16.10
CA ALA A 44 27.05 -5.26 16.48
C ALA A 44 26.97 -5.52 17.98
N VAL A 45 26.51 -4.55 18.77
CA VAL A 45 26.48 -4.67 20.23
C VAL A 45 25.12 -5.16 20.70
N ILE A 46 25.08 -6.32 21.38
CA ILE A 46 23.87 -6.96 21.90
C ILE A 46 24.14 -7.38 23.34
N LEU A 47 23.53 -6.73 24.33
CA LEU A 47 23.92 -6.93 25.73
C LEU A 47 23.71 -8.38 26.24
N ASP A 48 22.70 -9.07 25.72
CA ASP A 48 22.31 -10.42 26.15
C ASP A 48 23.37 -11.50 25.88
N VAL A 49 24.34 -11.24 24.97
CA VAL A 49 25.42 -12.19 24.69
C VAL A 49 26.58 -12.09 25.68
N GLU A 50 26.57 -11.08 26.56
CA GLU A 50 27.61 -10.92 27.57
C GLU A 50 27.64 -12.17 28.46
N ASN A 51 28.78 -12.87 28.46
CA ASN A 51 28.97 -14.15 29.16
C ASN A 51 28.02 -15.29 28.72
N ASN A 52 27.45 -15.22 27.50
CA ASN A 52 26.55 -16.26 26.95
C ASN A 52 27.00 -16.71 25.55
N ASP A 53 28.00 -17.60 25.51
CA ASP A 53 28.58 -18.11 24.25
C ASP A 53 27.58 -18.89 23.38
N ALA A 54 26.59 -19.55 23.99
CA ALA A 54 25.57 -20.30 23.25
C ALA A 54 24.69 -19.34 22.43
N LEU A 55 24.18 -18.27 23.08
CA LEU A 55 23.40 -17.23 22.40
C LEU A 55 24.24 -16.47 21.37
N LEU A 56 25.52 -16.21 21.66
CA LEU A 56 26.43 -15.57 20.72
C LEU A 56 26.56 -16.38 19.41
N ASN A 57 26.69 -17.70 19.51
CA ASN A 57 26.79 -18.58 18.34
C ASN A 57 25.45 -18.65 17.57
N GLU A 58 24.33 -18.78 18.28
CA GLU A 58 22.99 -18.75 17.68
C GLU A 58 22.77 -17.45 16.88
N LEU A 59 23.07 -16.30 17.49
CA LEU A 59 22.89 -15.01 16.84
C LEU A 59 23.84 -14.78 15.67
N ARG A 60 25.05 -15.37 15.69
CA ARG A 60 25.96 -15.34 14.54
C ARG A 60 25.40 -16.13 13.36
N GLU A 61 24.98 -17.37 13.60
CA GLU A 61 24.35 -18.20 12.56
C GLU A 61 23.08 -17.55 12.01
N HIS A 62 22.34 -16.84 12.86
CA HIS A 62 21.15 -16.12 12.43
C HIS A 62 21.48 -14.87 11.63
N TYR A 63 22.53 -14.11 12.01
CA TYR A 63 22.96 -12.92 11.26
C TYR A 63 23.44 -13.28 9.85
N ASP A 64 24.13 -14.41 9.69
CA ASP A 64 24.61 -14.90 8.39
C ASP A 64 23.47 -15.10 7.37
N LYS A 65 22.22 -15.32 7.81
CA LYS A 65 21.05 -15.43 6.92
C LYS A 65 20.62 -14.10 6.29
N TYR A 66 20.98 -12.98 6.90
CA TYR A 66 20.69 -11.62 6.42
C TYR A 66 21.85 -11.00 5.67
N HIS A 67 22.99 -11.68 5.67
CA HIS A 67 24.22 -11.19 5.10
C HIS A 67 24.18 -11.20 3.58
N THR A 68 24.32 -10.03 2.97
CA THR A 68 24.47 -9.90 1.53
C THR A 68 25.85 -10.40 1.11
N VAL A 69 25.88 -11.30 0.11
CA VAL A 69 27.13 -11.92 -0.37
C VAL A 69 28.13 -10.85 -0.81
N GLY A 70 29.36 -10.93 -0.29
CA GLY A 70 30.45 -10.01 -0.64
C GLY A 70 30.51 -8.75 0.21
N ILE A 71 29.52 -8.51 1.07
CA ILE A 71 29.56 -7.45 2.08
C ILE A 71 30.38 -7.97 3.29
N PRO A 72 31.10 -7.14 4.06
CA PRO A 72 31.73 -7.58 5.31
C PRO A 72 30.74 -7.62 6.49
N PRO A 73 30.67 -8.71 7.28
CA PRO A 73 29.77 -8.77 8.43
C PRO A 73 30.35 -8.02 9.64
N ALA A 74 29.45 -7.50 10.48
CA ALA A 74 29.80 -6.95 11.78
C ALA A 74 29.97 -8.06 12.82
N LYS A 75 30.98 -7.94 13.70
CA LYS A 75 31.20 -8.90 14.78
C LYS A 75 30.23 -8.64 15.95
N ILE A 76 29.48 -9.65 16.37
CA ILE A 76 28.60 -9.55 17.54
C ILE A 76 29.43 -9.55 18.84
N VAL A 77 29.14 -8.60 19.73
CA VAL A 77 29.80 -8.42 21.04
C VAL A 77 28.78 -8.03 22.14
N GLY A 78 29.11 -8.34 23.40
CA GLY A 78 28.22 -8.12 24.56
C GLY A 78 28.33 -6.75 25.23
N GLU A 79 29.40 -6.00 24.98
CA GLU A 79 29.65 -4.71 25.64
C GLU A 79 30.13 -3.64 24.66
N ILE A 80 29.90 -2.37 25.01
CA ILE A 80 30.46 -1.23 24.29
C ILE A 80 31.87 -0.97 24.82
N ALA A 81 32.89 -1.40 24.07
CA ALA A 81 34.28 -1.21 24.46
C ALA A 81 34.74 0.26 24.30
N GLN A 82 35.80 0.63 25.02
CA GLN A 82 36.38 1.97 24.92
C GLN A 82 36.92 2.23 23.51
N GLY A 83 36.51 3.35 22.90
CA GLY A 83 36.92 3.74 21.55
C GLY A 83 35.92 3.36 20.45
N PHE A 84 34.85 2.64 20.78
CA PHE A 84 33.76 2.41 19.84
C PHE A 84 33.01 3.70 19.51
N ARG A 85 32.80 3.93 18.21
CA ARG A 85 32.00 5.02 17.66
C ARG A 85 30.73 4.46 17.06
N LEU A 86 29.59 5.02 17.44
CA LEU A 86 28.29 4.62 16.91
C LEU A 86 28.19 4.93 15.41
N ILE A 87 27.66 3.99 14.65
CA ILE A 87 27.23 4.16 13.27
C ILE A 87 25.72 4.35 13.30
N GLU A 88 25.26 5.50 12.81
CA GLU A 88 23.83 5.84 12.81
C GLU A 88 23.04 4.84 11.95
N SER A 89 21.85 4.48 12.42
CA SER A 89 20.92 3.67 11.63
C SER A 89 20.33 4.50 10.48
N ARG A 90 19.71 3.83 9.50
CA ARG A 90 19.09 4.52 8.36
C ARG A 90 17.91 5.39 8.82
N SER A 91 17.97 6.64 8.40
CA SER A 91 16.90 7.62 8.51
C SER A 91 15.68 7.20 7.69
N LYS A 92 14.56 7.86 7.98
CA LYS A 92 13.30 7.70 7.22
C LYS A 92 13.49 7.92 5.72
N LEU A 93 14.33 8.89 5.33
CA LEU A 93 14.62 9.20 3.93
C LEU A 93 15.42 8.08 3.27
N GLU A 94 16.52 7.63 3.87
CA GLU A 94 17.37 6.56 3.35
C GLU A 94 16.58 5.25 3.18
N LYS A 95 15.71 4.91 4.14
CA LYS A 95 14.79 3.76 4.02
C LYS A 95 13.82 3.91 2.87
N THR A 96 13.18 5.08 2.77
CA THR A 96 12.21 5.35 1.71
C THR A 96 12.86 5.27 0.34
N LEU A 97 14.09 5.76 0.19
CA LEU A 97 14.89 5.71 -1.04
C LEU A 97 15.63 4.38 -1.23
N THR A 98 15.42 3.41 -0.34
CA THR A 98 16.00 2.05 -0.42
C THR A 98 17.54 2.05 -0.48
N HIS A 99 18.20 2.99 0.20
CA HIS A 99 19.66 3.05 0.29
C HIS A 99 20.21 1.77 0.94
N GLY A 100 21.28 1.22 0.35
CA GLY A 100 21.93 -0.02 0.78
C GLY A 100 21.15 -1.31 0.47
N GLN A 101 19.96 -1.21 -0.14
CA GLN A 101 19.18 -2.39 -0.52
C GLN A 101 19.88 -3.17 -1.65
N PRO A 102 20.15 -4.48 -1.48
CA PRO A 102 20.68 -5.29 -2.57
C PRO A 102 19.65 -5.43 -3.70
N MET A 103 20.12 -5.22 -4.94
CA MET A 103 19.32 -5.29 -6.16
C MET A 103 20.03 -6.14 -7.22
N THR A 104 19.25 -6.80 -8.07
CA THR A 104 19.73 -7.41 -9.31
C THR A 104 20.11 -6.33 -10.32
N ILE A 105 20.93 -6.68 -11.32
CA ILE A 105 21.33 -5.71 -12.35
C ILE A 105 20.13 -5.14 -13.11
N ASP A 106 19.10 -5.94 -13.37
CA ASP A 106 17.88 -5.51 -14.06
C ASP A 106 17.09 -4.51 -13.23
N GLU A 107 16.99 -4.73 -11.91
CA GLU A 107 16.37 -3.78 -10.97
C GLU A 107 17.14 -2.47 -10.91
N THR A 108 18.46 -2.55 -10.83
CA THR A 108 19.34 -1.38 -10.82
C THR A 108 19.19 -0.59 -12.11
N MET A 109 19.28 -1.25 -13.27
CA MET A 109 19.06 -0.61 -14.57
C MET A 109 17.68 0.04 -14.66
N ASN A 110 16.62 -0.64 -14.22
CA ASN A 110 15.27 -0.08 -14.20
C ASN A 110 15.17 1.17 -13.30
N LEU A 111 15.79 1.14 -12.12
CA LEU A 111 15.87 2.28 -11.20
C LEU A 111 16.59 3.48 -11.83
N PHE A 112 17.73 3.25 -12.48
CA PHE A 112 18.47 4.32 -13.14
C PHE A 112 17.72 4.87 -14.35
N VAL A 113 17.10 4.02 -15.18
CA VAL A 113 16.30 4.47 -16.33
C VAL A 113 15.08 5.29 -15.91
N LEU A 114 14.56 5.04 -14.71
CA LEU A 114 13.48 5.84 -14.11
C LEU A 114 13.95 7.25 -13.71
N HIS A 115 15.19 7.43 -13.26
CA HIS A 115 15.68 8.70 -12.69
C HIS A 115 16.59 9.50 -13.62
N ILE A 116 17.34 8.84 -14.51
CA ILE A 116 18.21 9.50 -15.47
C ILE A 116 17.35 10.06 -16.61
N PRO A 117 17.51 11.35 -16.96
CA PRO A 117 16.77 11.94 -18.06
C PRO A 117 16.98 11.20 -19.39
N LYS A 118 15.89 11.03 -20.15
CA LYS A 118 15.89 10.33 -21.44
C LYS A 118 16.86 10.88 -22.48
N LYS A 119 17.27 12.15 -22.37
CA LYS A 119 18.31 12.76 -23.21
C LYS A 119 19.65 12.02 -23.11
N TYR A 120 19.88 11.28 -22.02
CA TYR A 120 21.09 10.50 -21.78
C TYR A 120 20.94 9.01 -22.09
N HIS A 121 19.79 8.56 -22.59
CA HIS A 121 19.59 7.16 -22.95
C HIS A 121 20.17 6.88 -24.34
N PRO A 122 20.78 5.71 -24.58
CA PRO A 122 21.04 4.62 -23.64
C PRO A 122 22.31 4.85 -22.80
N PHE A 123 22.43 4.11 -21.70
CA PHE A 123 23.64 4.06 -20.87
C PHE A 123 23.82 2.67 -20.23
N HIS A 124 25.02 2.43 -19.71
CA HIS A 124 25.37 1.27 -18.89
C HIS A 124 25.98 1.72 -17.56
N VAL A 125 25.66 1.00 -16.49
CA VAL A 125 26.16 1.26 -15.13
C VAL A 125 26.92 0.03 -14.63
N ASP A 126 28.09 0.25 -14.04
CA ASP A 126 28.89 -0.81 -13.41
C ASP A 126 29.56 -0.28 -12.13
N PHE A 127 29.45 -1.07 -11.05
CA PHE A 127 29.90 -0.69 -9.71
C PHE A 127 31.08 -1.56 -9.29
N LEU A 128 32.27 -0.95 -9.23
CA LEU A 128 33.48 -1.65 -8.85
C LEU A 128 33.76 -1.44 -7.36
N PHE A 129 33.19 -2.31 -6.52
CA PHE A 129 33.34 -2.24 -5.06
C PHE A 129 34.79 -2.27 -4.56
N ASN A 130 35.68 -2.93 -5.30
CA ASN A 130 37.09 -3.06 -4.92
C ASN A 130 37.91 -1.78 -5.18
N THR A 131 37.60 -1.03 -6.24
CA THR A 131 38.27 0.23 -6.59
C THR A 131 37.50 1.45 -6.10
N ASN A 132 36.26 1.26 -5.62
CA ASN A 132 35.32 2.34 -5.29
C ASN A 132 34.96 3.21 -6.49
N GLU A 133 35.05 2.67 -7.71
CA GLU A 133 34.68 3.36 -8.94
C GLU A 133 33.25 3.04 -9.33
N PHE A 134 32.53 4.06 -9.79
CA PHE A 134 31.23 3.90 -10.44
C PHE A 134 31.38 4.30 -11.90
N ASN A 135 31.43 3.29 -12.77
CA ASN A 135 31.58 3.45 -14.20
C ASN A 135 30.23 3.69 -14.87
N LEU A 136 30.13 4.81 -15.57
CA LEU A 136 28.95 5.24 -16.31
C LEU A 136 29.31 5.39 -17.79
N THR A 137 28.81 4.49 -18.63
CA THR A 137 29.09 4.52 -20.08
C THR A 137 27.89 5.04 -20.84
N PHE A 138 28.10 6.07 -21.66
CA PHE A 138 27.06 6.71 -22.48
C PHE A 138 27.36 6.58 -23.98
N LYS A 139 26.32 6.63 -24.80
CA LYS A 139 26.45 6.63 -26.26
C LYS A 139 27.06 7.91 -26.82
N SER A 140 26.95 9.02 -26.08
CA SER A 140 27.48 10.33 -26.47
C SER A 140 28.31 10.93 -25.34
N GLU A 141 29.26 11.78 -25.71
CA GLU A 141 30.04 12.54 -24.75
C GLU A 141 29.15 13.52 -23.98
N LEU A 142 29.24 13.47 -22.65
CA LEU A 142 28.53 14.38 -21.75
C LEU A 142 29.42 15.57 -21.43
N THR A 143 28.85 16.77 -21.46
CA THR A 143 29.50 17.96 -20.92
C THR A 143 29.66 17.83 -19.41
N ARG A 144 30.57 18.62 -18.83
CA ARG A 144 30.78 18.63 -17.36
C ARG A 144 29.49 18.88 -16.57
N SER A 145 28.64 19.82 -17.02
CA SER A 145 27.38 20.10 -16.34
C SER A 145 26.42 18.90 -16.37
N GLU A 146 26.44 18.11 -17.44
CA GLU A 146 25.62 16.92 -17.58
C GLU A 146 26.16 15.76 -16.76
N GLN A 147 27.48 15.63 -16.64
CA GLN A 147 28.12 14.69 -15.72
C GLN A 147 27.77 15.01 -14.27
N GLU A 148 27.81 16.29 -13.87
CA GLU A 148 27.41 16.75 -12.54
C GLU A 148 25.92 16.47 -12.27
N GLU A 149 25.02 16.66 -13.26
CA GLU A 149 23.60 16.30 -13.16
C GLU A 149 23.40 14.79 -12.92
N VAL A 150 24.06 13.93 -13.71
CA VAL A 150 23.99 12.47 -13.56
C VAL A 150 24.58 12.01 -12.22
N GLN A 151 25.70 12.60 -11.80
CA GLN A 151 26.31 12.30 -10.51
C GLN A 151 25.34 12.59 -9.36
N LEU A 152 24.71 13.76 -9.34
CA LEU A 152 23.74 14.12 -8.30
C LEU A 152 22.55 13.14 -8.25
N ILE A 153 22.10 12.64 -9.40
CA ILE A 153 21.06 11.61 -9.47
C ILE A 153 21.55 10.31 -8.82
N CYS A 154 22.76 9.87 -9.15
CA CYS A 154 23.35 8.66 -8.55
C CYS A 154 23.48 8.79 -7.03
N GLU A 155 23.98 9.94 -6.55
CA GLU A 155 24.12 10.22 -5.12
C GLU A 155 22.76 10.23 -4.41
N ALA A 156 21.73 10.84 -5.01
CA ALA A 156 20.38 10.84 -4.45
C ALA A 156 19.79 9.41 -4.34
N LEU A 157 20.19 8.50 -5.22
CA LEU A 157 19.79 7.10 -5.21
C LEU A 157 20.55 6.22 -4.21
N GLY A 158 21.49 6.77 -3.43
CA GLY A 158 22.25 6.02 -2.43
C GLY A 158 23.63 5.56 -2.92
N TYR A 159 24.11 6.09 -4.05
CA TYR A 159 25.43 5.78 -4.61
C TYR A 159 26.43 6.91 -4.36
N GLN A 160 26.31 7.60 -3.22
CA GLN A 160 27.24 8.63 -2.82
C GLN A 160 28.60 8.07 -2.36
N GLY A 161 29.66 8.82 -2.60
CA GLY A 161 31.02 8.45 -2.17
C GLY A 161 31.75 7.48 -3.11
N TYR A 162 31.19 7.14 -4.26
CA TYR A 162 31.93 6.54 -5.37
C TYR A 162 32.79 7.57 -6.10
N ASP A 163 33.88 7.09 -6.69
CA ASP A 163 34.63 7.82 -7.69
C ASP A 163 33.95 7.62 -9.06
N PHE A 164 33.22 8.64 -9.52
CA PHE A 164 32.44 8.56 -10.76
C PHE A 164 33.35 8.66 -12.00
N VAL A 165 33.29 7.64 -12.86
CA VAL A 165 34.08 7.56 -14.09
C VAL A 165 33.14 7.51 -15.28
N PHE A 166 33.24 8.53 -16.15
CA PHE A 166 32.39 8.65 -17.34
C PHE A 166 33.12 8.13 -18.58
N HIS A 167 32.49 7.21 -19.29
CA HIS A 167 32.98 6.62 -20.53
C HIS A 167 32.02 6.91 -21.69
N VAL A 168 32.58 6.92 -22.91
CA VAL A 168 31.81 7.09 -24.15
C VAL A 168 31.99 5.85 -25.01
N ASP A 169 30.89 5.24 -25.41
CA ASP A 169 30.85 4.15 -26.39
C ASP A 169 29.85 4.49 -27.49
N LEU A 170 30.37 5.02 -28.61
CA LEU A 170 29.57 5.37 -29.79
C LEU A 170 28.92 4.15 -30.46
N THR A 171 29.37 2.93 -30.14
CA THR A 171 28.85 1.67 -30.70
C THR A 171 27.77 1.04 -29.84
N MET A 172 27.47 1.61 -28.67
CA MET A 172 26.43 1.12 -27.77
C MET A 172 25.07 1.03 -28.48
N PRO A 173 24.40 -0.12 -28.43
CA PRO A 173 23.07 -0.27 -29.01
C PRO A 173 22.05 0.59 -28.24
N ASP A 174 21.06 1.12 -28.96
CA ASP A 174 19.90 1.73 -28.32
C ASP A 174 19.15 0.69 -27.49
N PHE A 175 18.45 1.14 -26.45
CA PHE A 175 17.56 0.25 -25.71
C PHE A 175 16.58 -0.43 -26.69
N PRO A 176 16.29 -1.73 -26.50
CA PRO A 176 15.41 -2.48 -27.39
C PRO A 176 14.07 -1.76 -27.59
N GLY A 177 13.56 -1.12 -26.54
CA GLY A 177 12.31 -0.37 -26.54
C GLY A 177 11.08 -1.27 -26.46
N LYS A 178 11.28 -2.56 -26.21
CA LYS A 178 10.26 -3.57 -25.96
C LYS A 178 10.75 -4.45 -24.82
N VAL A 179 9.87 -4.73 -23.88
CA VAL A 179 10.12 -5.66 -22.78
C VAL A 179 9.13 -6.80 -22.93
N GLU A 180 9.65 -8.02 -22.90
CA GLU A 180 8.85 -9.24 -22.95
C GLU A 180 9.07 -9.98 -21.64
N HIS A 181 7.98 -10.29 -20.94
CA HIS A 181 8.02 -11.08 -19.72
C HIS A 181 7.71 -12.53 -20.06
N GLU A 182 8.68 -13.39 -19.84
CA GLU A 182 8.46 -14.84 -19.96
C GLU A 182 7.55 -15.33 -18.81
N PRO A 183 6.51 -16.12 -19.09
CA PRO A 183 5.66 -16.66 -18.03
C PRO A 183 6.47 -17.46 -17.00
N ASN A 184 6.10 -17.35 -15.72
CA ASN A 184 6.72 -18.08 -14.60
C ASN A 184 8.21 -17.81 -14.36
N THR A 185 8.77 -16.72 -14.89
CA THR A 185 10.12 -16.28 -14.52
C THR A 185 10.07 -15.34 -13.30
N ARG A 186 11.21 -15.24 -12.61
CA ARG A 186 11.36 -14.28 -11.51
C ARG A 186 11.25 -12.87 -12.09
N ASN A 187 10.74 -11.92 -11.30
CA ASN A 187 10.70 -10.49 -11.61
C ASN A 187 9.62 -9.99 -12.59
N ASN A 188 8.61 -10.80 -12.91
CA ASN A 188 7.49 -10.37 -13.78
C ASN A 188 6.57 -9.28 -13.21
N LEU A 189 6.70 -8.97 -11.93
CA LEU A 189 5.95 -7.90 -11.28
C LEU A 189 6.76 -6.60 -11.15
N ILE A 190 8.04 -6.57 -11.57
CA ILE A 190 8.82 -5.34 -11.54
C ILE A 190 8.17 -4.33 -12.48
N LEU A 191 7.83 -3.15 -11.95
CA LEU A 191 7.30 -2.06 -12.75
C LEU A 191 8.36 -1.53 -13.71
N THR A 192 8.21 -1.88 -14.98
CA THR A 192 9.14 -1.53 -16.04
C THR A 192 9.08 -0.02 -16.31
N ALA A 193 10.25 0.62 -16.37
CA ALA A 193 10.39 2.03 -16.66
C ALA A 193 10.04 2.33 -18.13
N SER A 194 9.37 3.46 -18.37
CA SER A 194 8.93 3.90 -19.70
C SER A 194 10.09 3.94 -20.71
N GLY A 195 11.30 4.29 -20.26
CA GLY A 195 12.50 4.33 -21.09
C GLY A 195 12.87 2.99 -21.74
N LEU A 196 12.47 1.86 -21.15
CA LEU A 196 12.74 0.52 -21.67
C LEU A 196 11.69 0.04 -22.69
N MET A 197 10.52 0.67 -22.75
CA MET A 197 9.36 0.22 -23.54
C MET A 197 8.87 1.24 -24.59
N GLN A 198 9.73 2.20 -24.97
CA GLN A 198 9.38 3.32 -25.87
C GLN A 198 8.86 2.92 -27.26
N LYS A 199 9.11 1.69 -27.72
CA LYS A 199 8.67 1.15 -29.03
C LYS A 199 7.48 0.18 -28.90
N GLN A 200 6.96 -0.04 -27.69
CA GLN A 200 5.91 -1.03 -27.42
C GLN A 200 4.52 -0.42 -27.31
N PHE A 201 4.41 0.85 -26.88
CA PHE A 201 3.15 1.52 -26.59
C PHE A 201 3.02 2.84 -27.35
N SER A 202 1.79 3.35 -27.46
CA SER A 202 1.52 4.63 -28.11
C SER A 202 2.11 5.80 -27.31
N LYS A 203 2.54 6.86 -28.00
CA LYS A 203 3.11 8.05 -27.35
C LYS A 203 2.18 8.68 -26.29
N PRO A 204 0.86 8.86 -26.53
CA PRO A 204 -0.03 9.41 -25.52
C PRO A 204 -0.10 8.56 -24.25
N LEU A 205 -0.14 7.22 -24.40
CA LEU A 205 -0.14 6.29 -23.29
C LEU A 205 1.17 6.38 -22.50
N LEU A 206 2.32 6.38 -23.20
CA LEU A 206 3.63 6.50 -22.57
C LEU A 206 3.79 7.83 -21.82
N THR A 207 3.37 8.94 -22.41
CA THR A 207 3.38 10.25 -21.72
C THR A 207 2.56 10.18 -20.42
N ARG A 208 1.40 9.52 -20.44
CA ARG A 208 0.59 9.37 -19.23
C ARG A 208 1.21 8.45 -18.18
N TYR A 209 1.90 7.40 -18.60
CA TYR A 209 2.65 6.52 -17.72
C TYR A 209 3.89 7.22 -17.13
N GLU A 210 4.56 8.06 -17.91
CA GLU A 210 5.68 8.90 -17.46
C GLU A 210 5.26 9.92 -16.39
N GLU A 211 4.06 10.47 -16.49
CA GLU A 211 3.50 11.32 -15.43
C GLU A 211 3.24 10.56 -14.11
N ASP A 212 3.02 9.24 -14.16
CA ASP A 212 2.93 8.36 -12.98
C ASP A 212 4.31 8.08 -12.38
N GLU A 213 5.33 7.94 -13.23
CA GLU A 213 6.75 7.83 -12.87
C GLU A 213 7.26 9.09 -12.17
N ASP A 214 7.08 10.26 -12.79
CA ASP A 214 7.48 11.56 -12.24
C ASP A 214 6.79 11.84 -10.90
N PHE A 215 5.49 11.51 -10.81
CA PHE A 215 4.74 11.62 -9.57
C PHE A 215 5.39 10.81 -8.44
N TRP A 216 5.76 9.57 -8.72
CA TRP A 216 6.37 8.69 -7.73
C TRP A 216 7.71 9.23 -7.26
N ILE A 217 8.60 9.61 -8.18
CA ILE A 217 9.92 10.19 -7.84
C ILE A 217 9.75 11.41 -6.93
N GLN A 218 8.78 12.26 -7.20
CA GLN A 218 8.54 13.48 -6.43
C GLN A 218 7.92 13.24 -5.05
N ASN A 219 7.03 12.25 -4.91
CA ASN A 219 6.20 12.05 -3.72
C ASN A 219 6.55 10.80 -2.92
N ARG A 220 7.51 9.97 -3.34
CA ARG A 220 7.85 8.70 -2.66
C ARG A 220 8.05 8.89 -1.16
N GLN A 221 8.77 9.94 -0.75
CA GLN A 221 8.95 10.29 0.66
C GLN A 221 7.60 10.51 1.38
N SER A 222 6.70 11.32 0.81
CA SER A 222 5.42 11.63 1.44
C SER A 222 4.46 10.46 1.48
N VAL A 223 4.54 9.56 0.48
CA VAL A 223 3.76 8.32 0.44
C VAL A 223 4.05 7.45 1.67
N PHE A 224 5.32 7.25 2.00
CA PHE A 224 5.69 6.40 3.12
C PHE A 224 5.73 7.14 4.46
N SER A 225 5.95 8.45 4.46
CA SER A 225 5.96 9.26 5.69
C SER A 225 4.58 9.38 6.32
N GLY A 226 3.54 9.43 5.48
CA GLY A 226 2.18 9.77 5.89
C GLY A 226 2.06 11.20 6.43
N ASP A 227 3.03 12.07 6.14
CA ASP A 227 3.05 13.47 6.56
C ASP A 227 2.66 14.35 5.37
N GLU A 228 1.52 15.05 5.48
CA GLU A 228 0.99 15.88 4.39
C GLU A 228 1.89 17.08 4.04
N VAL A 229 2.78 17.48 4.95
CA VAL A 229 3.76 18.55 4.73
C VAL A 229 4.78 18.19 3.65
N ASP A 230 5.11 16.90 3.52
CA ASP A 230 6.08 16.41 2.53
C ASP A 230 5.45 16.23 1.14
N GLN A 231 4.12 16.37 1.02
CA GLN A 231 3.40 16.14 -0.22
C GLN A 231 3.68 17.26 -1.24
N LYS A 232 4.28 16.91 -2.39
CA LYS A 232 4.61 17.87 -3.45
C LYS A 232 3.49 18.04 -4.46
N SER A 233 2.69 17.00 -4.68
CA SER A 233 1.54 17.05 -5.60
C SER A 233 0.41 16.11 -5.17
N PRO A 234 -0.83 16.33 -5.65
CA PRO A 234 -1.96 15.44 -5.38
C PRO A 234 -1.68 14.00 -5.79
N PHE A 235 -2.03 13.05 -4.93
CA PHE A 235 -1.83 11.62 -5.18
C PHE A 235 -2.76 11.11 -6.29
N LEU A 236 -3.99 11.62 -6.30
CA LEU A 236 -5.01 11.29 -7.28
C LEU A 236 -5.12 12.39 -8.34
N LEU A 237 -5.60 12.00 -9.52
CA LEU A 237 -5.90 12.94 -10.60
C LEU A 237 -7.24 13.64 -10.32
N SER A 238 -7.47 14.80 -10.94
CA SER A 238 -8.64 15.65 -10.67
C SER A 238 -9.99 14.92 -10.75
N LYS A 239 -10.18 14.02 -11.72
CA LYS A 239 -11.39 13.20 -11.88
C LYS A 239 -11.65 12.27 -10.68
N PHE A 240 -10.59 11.81 -10.03
CA PHE A 240 -10.64 10.98 -8.84
C PHE A 240 -10.79 11.81 -7.55
N GLU A 241 -10.67 13.14 -7.60
CA GLU A 241 -10.85 14.01 -6.44
C GLU A 241 -12.26 14.63 -6.37
N GLU A 242 -13.05 14.49 -7.43
CA GLU A 242 -14.44 14.97 -7.48
C GLU A 242 -15.30 14.34 -6.37
N GLN A 243 -16.08 15.16 -5.66
CA GLN A 243 -16.98 14.71 -4.60
C GLN A 243 -18.23 14.02 -5.20
N LYS A 244 -18.04 12.77 -5.63
CA LYS A 244 -19.05 11.92 -6.25
C LYS A 244 -19.11 10.57 -5.56
N SER A 245 -20.32 10.02 -5.46
CA SER A 245 -20.53 8.64 -5.06
C SER A 245 -19.88 7.70 -6.07
N ARG A 246 -19.05 6.78 -5.57
CA ARG A 246 -18.27 5.90 -6.43
C ARG A 246 -18.14 4.49 -5.85
N CYS A 247 -18.04 3.52 -6.74
CA CYS A 247 -17.68 2.15 -6.39
C CYS A 247 -16.41 1.72 -7.13
N PHE A 248 -15.73 0.74 -6.55
CA PHE A 248 -14.56 0.09 -7.12
C PHE A 248 -14.92 -1.36 -7.44
N VAL A 249 -14.68 -1.73 -8.70
CA VAL A 249 -14.96 -3.05 -9.26
C VAL A 249 -13.63 -3.61 -9.75
N ASP A 250 -13.13 -4.62 -9.04
CA ASP A 250 -11.94 -5.34 -9.50
C ASP A 250 -12.34 -6.36 -10.57
N ALA A 251 -12.01 -6.04 -11.83
CA ALA A 251 -12.24 -6.92 -12.99
C ALA A 251 -10.92 -7.51 -13.52
N SER A 252 -9.84 -7.45 -12.74
CA SER A 252 -8.50 -7.90 -13.16
C SER A 252 -8.44 -9.40 -13.45
N VAL A 253 -9.09 -10.21 -12.61
CA VAL A 253 -9.06 -11.68 -12.69
C VAL A 253 -10.44 -12.27 -13.01
N PHE A 254 -11.47 -11.88 -12.26
CA PHE A 254 -12.79 -12.50 -12.36
C PHE A 254 -13.77 -11.65 -13.20
N PRO A 255 -14.65 -12.29 -14.00
CA PRO A 255 -15.68 -11.58 -14.73
C PRO A 255 -16.69 -10.94 -13.78
N ARG A 256 -17.16 -9.74 -14.12
CA ARG A 256 -18.05 -8.93 -13.29
C ARG A 256 -19.46 -8.82 -13.87
N GLN A 257 -20.38 -8.27 -13.07
CA GLN A 257 -21.76 -8.06 -13.49
C GLN A 257 -21.87 -6.97 -14.57
N ASN A 258 -23.05 -6.89 -15.18
CA ASN A 258 -23.40 -5.86 -16.16
C ASN A 258 -23.14 -4.45 -15.57
N LEU A 259 -22.50 -3.59 -16.35
CA LEU A 259 -22.08 -2.26 -15.90
C LEU A 259 -23.25 -1.38 -15.41
N ARG A 260 -24.45 -1.61 -15.96
CA ARG A 260 -25.70 -0.95 -15.57
C ARG A 260 -26.02 -1.11 -14.09
N VAL A 261 -25.64 -2.24 -13.49
CA VAL A 261 -25.85 -2.51 -12.05
C VAL A 261 -25.14 -1.44 -11.21
N TYR A 262 -23.88 -1.16 -11.52
CA TYR A 262 -23.09 -0.19 -10.76
C TYR A 262 -23.47 1.24 -11.10
N LEU A 263 -23.67 1.57 -12.39
CA LEU A 263 -24.03 2.92 -12.83
C LEU A 263 -25.39 3.39 -12.31
N THR A 264 -26.27 2.44 -11.96
CA THR A 264 -27.54 2.76 -11.32
C THR A 264 -27.34 3.26 -9.88
N LEU A 265 -26.34 2.73 -9.18
CA LEU A 265 -26.13 3.00 -7.76
C LEU A 265 -25.10 4.10 -7.50
N TYR A 266 -24.20 4.33 -8.45
CA TYR A 266 -23.08 5.25 -8.27
C TYR A 266 -22.95 6.23 -9.42
N GLU A 267 -22.57 7.47 -9.08
CA GLU A 267 -22.21 8.50 -10.06
C GLU A 267 -20.95 8.09 -10.85
N GLN A 268 -20.03 7.35 -10.23
CA GLN A 268 -18.81 6.85 -10.88
C GLN A 268 -18.53 5.38 -10.57
N VAL A 269 -18.00 4.66 -11.56
CA VAL A 269 -17.50 3.29 -11.39
C VAL A 269 -16.02 3.29 -11.74
N ILE A 270 -15.19 2.94 -10.76
CA ILE A 270 -13.75 2.76 -10.95
C ILE A 270 -13.50 1.28 -11.21
N ILE A 271 -12.86 0.94 -12.32
CA ILE A 271 -12.65 -0.45 -12.75
C ILE A 271 -11.15 -0.76 -12.77
N ALA A 272 -10.73 -1.83 -12.07
CA ALA A 272 -9.41 -2.41 -12.33
C ALA A 272 -9.46 -3.19 -13.64
N LEU A 273 -8.58 -2.84 -14.58
CA LEU A 273 -8.62 -3.40 -15.93
C LEU A 273 -8.33 -4.91 -15.93
N PRO A 274 -8.98 -5.70 -16.82
CA PRO A 274 -8.70 -7.13 -16.98
C PRO A 274 -7.25 -7.41 -17.39
N LEU A 275 -6.63 -8.40 -16.74
CA LEU A 275 -5.26 -8.84 -17.03
C LEU A 275 -5.25 -9.89 -18.14
N ASP A 276 -4.33 -9.74 -19.08
CA ASP A 276 -4.03 -10.68 -20.16
C ASP A 276 -5.28 -11.02 -21.01
N LYS A 277 -6.17 -10.02 -21.18
CA LYS A 277 -7.39 -10.09 -22.01
C LYS A 277 -7.39 -8.98 -23.07
N ASP A 278 -8.11 -9.22 -24.15
CA ASP A 278 -8.36 -8.24 -25.20
C ASP A 278 -9.48 -7.24 -24.80
N ALA A 279 -9.69 -6.21 -25.63
CA ALA A 279 -10.74 -5.22 -25.39
C ALA A 279 -12.15 -5.82 -25.53
N GLU A 280 -12.31 -6.82 -26.41
CA GLU A 280 -13.59 -7.48 -26.67
C GLU A 280 -14.13 -8.23 -25.45
N TYR A 281 -13.24 -8.87 -24.68
CA TYR A 281 -13.58 -9.48 -23.40
C TYR A 281 -14.20 -8.45 -22.44
N PHE A 282 -13.59 -7.26 -22.33
CA PHE A 282 -14.09 -6.19 -21.48
C PHE A 282 -15.49 -5.73 -21.91
N TYR A 283 -15.69 -5.49 -23.22
CA TYR A 283 -16.97 -5.07 -23.78
C TYR A 283 -18.08 -6.10 -23.57
N LYS A 284 -17.79 -7.40 -23.77
CA LYS A 284 -18.73 -8.49 -23.53
C LYS A 284 -19.10 -8.65 -22.06
N MET A 285 -18.10 -8.63 -21.18
CA MET A 285 -18.29 -8.78 -19.74
C MET A 285 -19.27 -7.74 -19.20
N PHE A 286 -19.07 -6.48 -19.55
CA PHE A 286 -19.90 -5.37 -19.08
C PHE A 286 -21.13 -5.08 -19.95
N ARG A 287 -21.33 -5.84 -21.05
CA ARG A 287 -22.42 -5.68 -22.03
C ARG A 287 -22.55 -4.24 -22.54
N LEU A 288 -21.45 -3.70 -23.06
CA LEU A 288 -21.41 -2.39 -23.69
C LEU A 288 -20.64 -2.42 -25.01
N GLY A 289 -21.03 -1.57 -25.96
CA GLY A 289 -20.29 -1.29 -27.17
C GLY A 289 -19.19 -0.25 -26.98
N LYS A 290 -18.24 -0.22 -27.91
CA LYS A 290 -17.10 0.71 -27.90
C LYS A 290 -17.51 2.19 -27.91
N HIS A 291 -18.60 2.54 -28.59
CA HIS A 291 -19.11 3.92 -28.61
C HIS A 291 -19.64 4.33 -27.23
N GLU A 292 -20.52 3.50 -26.64
CA GLU A 292 -21.08 3.73 -25.30
C GLU A 292 -19.98 3.83 -24.25
N PHE A 293 -18.97 2.96 -24.35
CA PHE A 293 -17.77 3.02 -23.54
C PHE A 293 -17.10 4.39 -23.58
N ARG A 294 -16.71 4.86 -24.78
CA ARG A 294 -16.03 6.16 -24.94
C ARG A 294 -16.88 7.32 -24.41
N GLU A 295 -18.19 7.28 -24.64
CA GLU A 295 -19.10 8.32 -24.14
C GLU A 295 -19.17 8.33 -22.60
N LEU A 296 -19.26 7.15 -21.96
CA LEU A 296 -19.27 7.04 -20.49
C LEU A 296 -17.94 7.50 -19.86
N VAL A 297 -16.81 7.25 -20.54
CA VAL A 297 -15.49 7.81 -20.14
C VAL A 297 -15.48 9.33 -20.28
N ALA A 298 -15.94 9.87 -21.41
CA ALA A 298 -15.99 11.31 -21.65
C ALA A 298 -16.87 12.05 -20.62
N ARG A 299 -17.99 11.43 -20.23
CA ARG A 299 -18.89 11.93 -19.16
C ARG A 299 -18.29 11.80 -17.76
N GLY A 300 -17.16 11.11 -17.62
CA GLY A 300 -16.52 10.84 -16.34
C GLY A 300 -17.30 9.88 -15.44
N ARG A 301 -18.15 9.03 -16.02
CA ARG A 301 -18.90 7.97 -15.33
C ARG A 301 -18.02 6.75 -15.08
N LEU A 302 -17.05 6.50 -15.97
CA LEU A 302 -16.08 5.41 -15.83
C LEU A 302 -14.68 5.98 -15.60
N LEU A 303 -14.02 5.40 -14.60
CA LEU A 303 -12.61 5.63 -14.30
C LEU A 303 -11.91 4.27 -14.21
N PHE A 304 -10.59 4.26 -14.36
CA PHE A 304 -9.82 3.03 -14.49
C PHE A 304 -8.57 3.05 -13.63
N VAL A 305 -8.18 1.86 -13.20
CA VAL A 305 -6.86 1.63 -12.63
C VAL A 305 -6.17 0.49 -13.36
N ALA A 306 -4.86 0.62 -13.52
CA ALA A 306 -3.97 -0.41 -14.04
C ALA A 306 -2.90 -0.74 -12.98
N PRO A 307 -3.16 -1.69 -12.07
CA PRO A 307 -2.27 -1.97 -10.93
C PRO A 307 -0.90 -2.57 -11.30
N GLN A 308 -0.69 -3.00 -12.54
CA GLN A 308 0.48 -3.78 -12.99
C GLN A 308 1.11 -3.18 -14.26
N ASN A 309 2.15 -3.82 -14.80
CA ASN A 309 2.78 -3.42 -16.07
C ASN A 309 1.78 -3.30 -17.22
N LEU A 310 2.00 -2.31 -18.09
CA LEU A 310 1.13 -1.98 -19.22
C LEU A 310 0.92 -3.15 -20.19
N GLU A 311 1.92 -4.02 -20.34
CA GLU A 311 1.87 -5.17 -21.26
C GLU A 311 0.83 -6.23 -20.88
N ARG A 312 0.39 -6.21 -19.62
CA ARG A 312 -0.64 -7.12 -19.09
C ARG A 312 -2.06 -6.68 -19.46
N TYR A 313 -2.22 -5.57 -20.17
CA TYR A 313 -3.54 -5.05 -20.54
C TYR A 313 -3.65 -4.89 -22.05
N SER A 314 -4.89 -4.90 -22.55
CA SER A 314 -5.17 -4.58 -23.94
C SER A 314 -4.69 -3.16 -24.29
N GLN A 315 -3.73 -3.06 -25.21
CA GLN A 315 -3.23 -1.79 -25.70
C GLN A 315 -4.33 -0.95 -26.38
N GLU A 316 -5.29 -1.61 -27.02
CA GLU A 316 -6.46 -0.94 -27.61
C GLU A 316 -7.30 -0.26 -26.52
N LEU A 317 -7.62 -1.00 -25.46
CA LEU A 317 -8.43 -0.47 -24.35
C LEU A 317 -7.72 0.67 -23.63
N LEU A 318 -6.43 0.51 -23.30
CA LEU A 318 -5.63 1.58 -22.68
C LEU A 318 -5.58 2.83 -23.56
N SER A 319 -5.36 2.66 -24.87
CA SER A 319 -5.30 3.78 -25.81
C SER A 319 -6.65 4.48 -25.93
N ASP A 320 -7.76 3.73 -26.00
CA ASP A 320 -9.11 4.30 -26.08
C ASP A 320 -9.44 5.14 -24.84
N ILE A 321 -9.06 4.68 -23.64
CA ILE A 321 -9.27 5.41 -22.39
C ILE A 321 -8.48 6.73 -22.41
N VAL A 322 -7.17 6.65 -22.66
CA VAL A 322 -6.27 7.81 -22.62
C VAL A 322 -6.61 8.83 -23.71
N MET A 323 -7.05 8.39 -24.89
CA MET A 323 -7.47 9.28 -25.97
C MET A 323 -8.78 10.02 -25.69
N VAL A 324 -9.69 9.44 -24.91
CA VAL A 324 -10.95 10.09 -24.53
C VAL A 324 -10.73 11.06 -23.38
N ASP A 325 -10.15 10.59 -22.28
CA ASP A 325 -9.79 11.44 -21.14
C ASP A 325 -8.55 10.87 -20.43
N PRO A 326 -7.37 11.50 -20.54
CA PRO A 326 -6.16 11.02 -19.89
C PRO A 326 -6.22 11.08 -18.36
N ASN A 327 -7.19 11.81 -17.77
CA ASN A 327 -7.40 11.84 -16.31
C ASN A 327 -8.35 10.75 -15.81
N SER A 328 -8.90 9.93 -16.71
CA SER A 328 -9.80 8.82 -16.35
C SER A 328 -9.07 7.56 -15.91
N ILE A 329 -7.74 7.49 -16.04
CA ILE A 329 -6.93 6.33 -15.65
C ILE A 329 -5.78 6.73 -14.73
N ILE A 330 -5.52 5.91 -13.71
CA ILE A 330 -4.29 5.94 -12.93
C ILE A 330 -3.55 4.61 -13.04
N PHE A 331 -2.21 4.69 -12.98
CA PHE A 331 -1.35 3.51 -13.03
C PHE A 331 -0.87 3.12 -11.63
N SER A 332 -0.04 2.08 -11.60
CA SER A 332 0.35 1.37 -10.39
C SER A 332 0.95 2.27 -9.30
N ARG A 333 1.75 3.29 -9.62
CA ARG A 333 2.44 4.08 -8.58
C ARG A 333 1.50 5.07 -7.88
N ARG A 334 0.65 5.77 -8.61
CA ARG A 334 -0.43 6.59 -8.01
C ARG A 334 -1.44 5.75 -7.25
N LEU A 335 -1.82 4.59 -7.79
CA LEU A 335 -2.69 3.66 -7.06
C LEU A 335 -2.03 3.21 -5.75
N ALA A 336 -0.75 2.84 -5.76
CA ALA A 336 0.00 2.48 -4.56
C ALA A 336 0.02 3.62 -3.53
N ALA A 337 0.32 4.84 -3.97
CA ALA A 337 0.34 6.01 -3.12
C ALA A 337 -1.00 6.28 -2.43
N SER A 338 -2.10 6.26 -3.19
CA SER A 338 -3.45 6.45 -2.65
C SER A 338 -3.86 5.32 -1.69
N THR A 339 -3.49 4.08 -2.01
CA THR A 339 -3.76 2.89 -1.19
C THR A 339 -3.03 2.98 0.14
N ILE A 340 -1.73 3.27 0.12
CA ILE A 340 -0.91 3.43 1.33
C ILE A 340 -1.45 4.58 2.19
N ARG A 341 -1.85 5.71 1.58
CA ARG A 341 -2.49 6.80 2.32
C ARG A 341 -3.79 6.35 2.99
N GLY A 342 -4.61 5.55 2.32
CA GLY A 342 -5.82 4.95 2.89
C GLY A 342 -5.52 4.04 4.09
N ILE A 343 -4.52 3.17 3.95
CA ILE A 343 -4.04 2.27 5.01
C ILE A 343 -3.55 3.08 6.22
N GLN A 344 -2.70 4.08 6.00
CA GLN A 344 -2.13 4.94 7.04
C GLN A 344 -3.22 5.76 7.74
N GLY A 345 -4.17 6.32 6.99
CA GLY A 345 -5.28 7.10 7.56
C GLY A 345 -6.18 6.30 8.50
N LYS A 346 -6.23 4.97 8.35
CA LYS A 346 -7.03 4.07 9.20
C LYS A 346 -6.25 3.43 10.34
N SER A 347 -4.95 3.18 10.15
CA SER A 347 -4.12 2.39 11.07
C SER A 347 -3.08 3.21 11.84
N GLY A 348 -2.62 4.32 11.26
CA GLY A 348 -1.60 5.22 11.78
C GLY A 348 -0.16 4.77 11.70
N ILE A 349 0.08 3.49 11.97
CA ILE A 349 1.43 2.92 12.01
C ILE A 349 1.69 1.97 10.84
N ILE A 350 0.63 1.36 10.30
CA ILE A 350 0.72 0.37 9.22
C ILE A 350 0.90 1.12 7.91
N GLY A 351 1.87 0.68 7.10
CA GLY A 351 2.30 1.37 5.89
C GLY A 351 3.04 2.70 6.13
N THR A 352 3.34 3.09 7.38
CA THR A 352 4.18 4.27 7.69
C THR A 352 5.62 3.86 7.95
N THR A 353 6.55 4.57 7.32
CA THR A 353 7.99 4.42 7.54
C THR A 353 8.47 5.38 8.62
N PHE A 354 9.23 4.84 9.57
CA PHE A 354 9.94 5.56 10.61
C PHE A 354 11.44 5.29 10.46
N SER A 355 12.29 5.96 11.22
CA SER A 355 13.72 5.61 11.26
C SER A 355 13.92 4.21 11.82
N SER A 356 15.04 3.58 11.46
CA SER A 356 15.33 2.21 11.90
C SER A 356 15.44 2.10 13.43
N ASP A 357 15.96 3.12 14.12
CA ASP A 357 15.98 3.15 15.59
C ASP A 357 14.58 3.25 16.20
N GLU A 358 13.71 4.13 15.70
CA GLU A 358 12.32 4.25 16.20
C GLU A 358 11.56 2.92 16.07
N GLN A 359 11.70 2.26 14.92
CA GLN A 359 11.06 0.97 14.65
C GLN A 359 11.57 -0.11 15.60
N TYR A 360 12.89 -0.26 15.72
CA TYR A 360 13.47 -1.23 16.63
C TYR A 360 13.02 -1.00 18.07
N HIS A 361 13.11 0.24 18.57
CA HIS A 361 12.75 0.54 19.95
C HIS A 361 11.29 0.18 20.25
N PHE A 362 10.39 0.47 19.30
CA PHE A 362 9.00 0.07 19.42
C PHE A 362 8.80 -1.45 19.43
N LEU A 363 9.44 -2.19 18.52
CA LEU A 363 9.38 -3.66 18.49
C LEU A 363 9.93 -4.27 19.79
N HIS A 364 11.09 -3.80 20.24
CA HIS A 364 11.76 -4.27 21.45
C HIS A 364 10.95 -3.99 22.72
N GLN A 365 10.29 -2.83 22.81
CA GLN A 365 9.38 -2.55 23.93
C GLN A 365 8.14 -3.45 23.89
N CYS A 366 7.56 -3.65 22.71
CA CYS A 366 6.35 -4.47 22.56
C CYS A 366 6.62 -5.97 22.78
N SER A 367 7.80 -6.48 22.42
CA SER A 367 8.17 -7.89 22.63
C SER A 367 8.30 -8.28 24.09
N ARG A 368 8.39 -7.31 25.01
CA ARG A 368 8.39 -7.54 26.47
C ARG A 368 6.98 -7.72 27.03
N ILE A 369 5.94 -7.51 26.22
CA ILE A 369 4.56 -7.71 26.65
C ILE A 369 4.19 -9.17 26.42
N GLU A 370 3.85 -9.88 27.49
CA GLU A 370 3.44 -11.30 27.46
C GLU A 370 2.00 -11.46 26.92
N SER A 371 1.79 -11.11 25.65
CA SER A 371 0.51 -11.24 24.95
C SER A 371 0.73 -11.84 23.57
N PRO A 372 0.22 -13.06 23.28
CA PRO A 372 0.40 -13.71 21.98
C PRO A 372 -0.05 -12.86 20.79
N SER A 373 -1.11 -12.06 20.96
CA SER A 373 -1.60 -11.17 19.91
C SER A 373 -0.67 -9.99 19.65
N ILE A 374 -0.03 -9.44 20.70
CA ILE A 374 0.98 -8.39 20.53
C ILE A 374 2.24 -8.97 19.90
N GLN A 375 2.68 -10.16 20.32
CA GLN A 375 3.83 -10.84 19.73
C GLN A 375 3.62 -11.13 18.23
N SER A 376 2.43 -11.62 17.85
CA SER A 376 2.08 -11.83 16.45
C SER A 376 2.12 -10.52 15.65
N LEU A 377 1.60 -9.42 16.21
CA LEU A 377 1.63 -8.11 15.56
C LEU A 377 3.06 -7.60 15.40
N VAL A 378 3.89 -7.71 16.44
CA VAL A 378 5.30 -7.29 16.43
C VAL A 378 6.08 -8.07 15.36
N GLN A 379 5.85 -9.39 15.25
CA GLN A 379 6.46 -10.20 14.21
C GLN A 379 6.06 -9.72 12.80
N THR A 380 4.77 -9.43 12.59
CA THR A 380 4.32 -8.93 11.28
C THR A 380 4.87 -7.53 10.97
N LEU A 381 4.87 -6.62 11.95
CA LEU A 381 5.46 -5.28 11.80
C LEU A 381 6.95 -5.34 11.48
N SER A 382 7.69 -6.21 12.17
CA SER A 382 9.10 -6.47 11.89
C SER A 382 9.32 -6.87 10.43
N GLN A 383 8.55 -7.84 9.93
CA GLN A 383 8.63 -8.27 8.53
C GLN A 383 8.30 -7.14 7.55
N GLN A 384 7.25 -6.36 7.82
CA GLN A 384 6.84 -5.23 6.98
C GLN A 384 7.94 -4.17 6.88
N TRP A 385 8.55 -3.79 8.01
CA TRP A 385 9.56 -2.73 8.08
C TRP A 385 10.95 -3.13 7.56
N GLN A 386 11.17 -4.42 7.28
CA GLN A 386 12.40 -4.92 6.66
C GLN A 386 12.48 -4.65 5.16
N TYR A 387 11.36 -4.75 4.42
CA TYR A 387 11.39 -4.72 2.95
C TYR A 387 10.18 -4.05 2.29
N GLY A 388 9.24 -3.52 3.06
CA GLY A 388 7.97 -3.00 2.54
C GLY A 388 8.12 -1.88 1.51
N GLU A 389 8.99 -0.90 1.80
CA GLU A 389 9.28 0.22 0.90
C GLU A 389 9.92 -0.25 -0.41
N TYR A 390 10.82 -1.22 -0.32
CA TYR A 390 11.48 -1.84 -1.49
C TYR A 390 10.49 -2.61 -2.36
N MET A 391 9.61 -3.43 -1.77
CA MET A 391 8.61 -4.19 -2.51
C MET A 391 7.62 -3.28 -3.25
N VAL A 392 7.13 -2.21 -2.61
CA VAL A 392 6.22 -1.27 -3.29
C VAL A 392 6.95 -0.46 -4.35
N ASN A 393 8.21 -0.04 -4.12
CA ASN A 393 8.96 0.65 -5.16
C ASN A 393 9.18 -0.24 -6.39
N ARG A 394 9.37 -1.54 -6.17
CA ARG A 394 9.60 -2.54 -7.21
C ARG A 394 8.32 -2.92 -7.96
N GLU A 395 7.21 -3.17 -7.26
CA GLU A 395 6.01 -3.80 -7.82
C GLU A 395 4.75 -2.90 -7.79
N GLY A 396 4.87 -1.70 -7.21
CA GLY A 396 3.79 -0.73 -7.07
C GLY A 396 2.59 -1.25 -6.29
N ALA A 397 1.40 -1.02 -6.86
CA ALA A 397 0.13 -1.31 -6.22
C ALA A 397 -0.02 -2.78 -5.81
N VAL A 398 0.51 -3.72 -6.61
CA VAL A 398 0.39 -5.15 -6.32
C VAL A 398 0.97 -5.51 -4.95
N SER A 399 2.03 -4.82 -4.54
CA SER A 399 2.73 -5.10 -3.29
C SER A 399 2.18 -4.34 -2.08
N THR A 400 1.15 -3.48 -2.23
CA THR A 400 0.62 -2.71 -1.08
C THR A 400 -0.01 -3.59 -0.02
N HIS A 401 -0.57 -4.76 -0.37
CA HIS A 401 -1.12 -5.71 0.60
C HIS A 401 -0.08 -6.18 1.63
N ARG A 402 1.21 -6.17 1.26
CA ARG A 402 2.32 -6.49 2.15
C ARG A 402 2.47 -5.44 3.24
N LEU A 403 2.15 -4.19 2.93
CA LEU A 403 2.10 -3.07 3.88
C LEU A 403 0.75 -2.95 4.58
N GLY A 404 -0.28 -3.64 4.12
CA GLY A 404 -1.64 -3.61 4.67
C GLY A 404 -1.84 -4.53 5.87
N LEU A 405 -3.11 -4.79 6.20
CA LEU A 405 -3.49 -5.63 7.35
C LEU A 405 -3.66 -7.12 7.00
N SER A 406 -3.53 -7.48 5.72
CA SER A 406 -3.71 -8.85 5.23
C SER A 406 -2.74 -9.85 5.85
N SER A 407 -1.47 -9.48 5.99
CA SER A 407 -0.42 -10.30 6.59
C SER A 407 -0.68 -10.58 8.07
N ILE A 408 -1.20 -9.59 8.80
CA ILE A 408 -1.57 -9.72 10.21
C ILE A 408 -2.76 -10.69 10.35
N ALA A 409 -3.78 -10.52 9.50
CA ALA A 409 -4.93 -11.41 9.47
C ALA A 409 -4.50 -12.85 9.15
N ALA A 410 -3.72 -13.04 8.08
CA ALA A 410 -3.22 -14.34 7.65
C ALA A 410 -2.38 -15.05 8.72
N LYS A 411 -1.47 -14.32 9.40
CA LYS A 411 -0.65 -14.90 10.47
C LYS A 411 -1.49 -15.46 11.61
N GLY A 412 -2.59 -14.78 11.93
CA GLY A 412 -3.53 -15.24 12.95
C GLY A 412 -4.23 -16.57 12.60
N PHE A 413 -4.52 -16.82 11.32
CA PHE A 413 -5.05 -18.09 10.84
C PHE A 413 -3.97 -19.18 10.74
N GLU A 414 -2.76 -18.82 10.34
CA GLU A 414 -1.60 -19.73 10.27
C GLU A 414 -1.30 -20.34 11.64
N LEU A 415 -1.32 -19.52 12.71
CA LEU A 415 -1.16 -19.98 14.10
C LEU A 415 -2.22 -21.00 14.55
N ARG A 416 -3.31 -21.15 13.79
CA ARG A 416 -4.39 -22.12 14.02
C ARG A 416 -4.37 -23.28 13.02
N GLY A 417 -3.30 -23.40 12.25
CA GLY A 417 -3.11 -24.48 11.27
C GLY A 417 -3.84 -24.26 9.95
N ARG A 418 -4.22 -23.01 9.61
CA ARG A 418 -4.86 -22.68 8.32
C ARG A 418 -4.02 -21.66 7.57
N ASP A 419 -3.41 -22.08 6.47
CA ASP A 419 -2.79 -21.16 5.53
C ASP A 419 -3.84 -20.63 4.55
N ILE A 420 -4.18 -19.35 4.70
CA ILE A 420 -5.10 -18.60 3.83
C ILE A 420 -4.50 -17.25 3.43
N TYR A 421 -3.16 -17.20 3.36
CA TYR A 421 -2.44 -15.97 3.06
C TYR A 421 -2.84 -15.40 1.70
N LEU A 422 -2.94 -16.25 0.68
CA LEU A 422 -3.25 -15.84 -0.69
C LEU A 422 -4.64 -15.18 -0.77
N GLU A 423 -5.67 -15.84 -0.24
CA GLU A 423 -7.05 -15.38 -0.30
C GLU A 423 -7.25 -14.06 0.44
N LEU A 424 -6.61 -13.91 1.61
CA LEU A 424 -6.66 -12.67 2.37
C LEU A 424 -5.87 -11.54 1.70
N SER A 425 -4.71 -11.84 1.11
CA SER A 425 -3.91 -10.86 0.39
C SER A 425 -4.61 -10.35 -0.86
N THR A 426 -5.18 -11.23 -1.69
CA THR A 426 -5.90 -10.81 -2.91
C THR A 426 -7.16 -10.01 -2.58
N ALA A 427 -7.96 -10.46 -1.60
CA ALA A 427 -9.14 -9.73 -1.16
C ALA A 427 -8.79 -8.37 -0.51
N ALA A 428 -7.67 -8.32 0.22
CA ALA A 428 -7.18 -7.07 0.82
C ALA A 428 -6.75 -6.08 -0.24
N MET A 429 -6.08 -6.50 -1.32
CA MET A 429 -5.65 -5.58 -2.39
C MET A 429 -6.83 -4.80 -2.96
N ALA A 430 -7.87 -5.49 -3.43
CA ALA A 430 -9.04 -4.83 -4.02
C ALA A 430 -9.77 -3.93 -3.01
N TYR A 431 -9.85 -4.37 -1.76
CA TYR A 431 -10.45 -3.59 -0.68
C TYR A 431 -9.64 -2.33 -0.33
N GLU A 432 -8.33 -2.44 -0.18
CA GLU A 432 -7.41 -1.35 0.16
C GLU A 432 -7.31 -0.34 -1.00
N TYR A 433 -7.35 -0.81 -2.26
CA TYR A 433 -7.48 0.08 -3.43
C TYR A 433 -8.75 0.92 -3.35
N ALA A 434 -9.89 0.27 -3.11
CA ALA A 434 -11.17 0.97 -2.96
C ALA A 434 -11.13 2.01 -1.82
N GLN A 435 -10.50 1.66 -0.69
CA GLN A 435 -10.29 2.60 0.41
C GLN A 435 -9.46 3.81 -0.01
N GLY A 436 -8.31 3.61 -0.67
CA GLY A 436 -7.45 4.68 -1.16
C GLY A 436 -8.12 5.59 -2.20
N LEU A 437 -9.06 5.03 -2.96
CA LEU A 437 -9.84 5.73 -3.98
C LEU A 437 -11.14 6.35 -3.43
N ASN A 438 -11.39 6.23 -2.13
CA ASN A 438 -12.62 6.64 -1.47
C ASN A 438 -13.88 6.05 -2.14
N ALA A 439 -13.83 4.77 -2.48
CA ALA A 439 -14.85 4.05 -3.21
C ALA A 439 -15.43 2.88 -2.41
N HIS A 440 -16.69 2.56 -2.67
CA HIS A 440 -17.29 1.35 -2.15
C HIS A 440 -16.76 0.12 -2.90
N HIS A 441 -16.15 -0.82 -2.18
CA HIS A 441 -15.68 -2.08 -2.75
C HIS A 441 -16.83 -3.09 -2.90
N PHE A 442 -16.94 -3.72 -4.07
CA PHE A 442 -17.76 -4.91 -4.26
C PHE A 442 -16.88 -6.16 -4.32
N PRO A 443 -16.81 -6.99 -3.26
CA PRO A 443 -16.11 -8.27 -3.31
C PRO A 443 -16.68 -9.15 -4.42
N PHE A 444 -15.81 -9.89 -5.11
CA PHE A 444 -16.31 -10.89 -6.06
C PHE A 444 -17.08 -11.98 -5.34
N ASP A 445 -18.23 -12.37 -5.89
CA ASP A 445 -19.09 -13.42 -5.35
C ASP A 445 -19.65 -14.30 -6.47
N GLY A 446 -19.03 -15.45 -6.69
CA GLY A 446 -19.42 -16.43 -7.69
C GLY A 446 -19.67 -17.81 -7.09
N GLU A 447 -20.23 -18.72 -7.89
CA GLU A 447 -20.62 -20.07 -7.42
C GLU A 447 -19.43 -20.90 -6.88
N GLN A 448 -18.24 -20.72 -7.46
CA GLN A 448 -17.04 -21.51 -7.11
C GLN A 448 -16.10 -20.80 -6.14
N TYR A 449 -16.16 -19.46 -6.06
CA TYR A 449 -15.23 -18.65 -5.28
C TYR A 449 -15.88 -17.34 -4.86
N SER A 450 -15.65 -16.92 -3.62
CA SER A 450 -16.20 -15.69 -3.06
C SER A 450 -15.18 -15.01 -2.16
N GLU A 451 -14.96 -13.73 -2.40
CA GLU A 451 -14.05 -12.87 -1.62
C GLU A 451 -14.74 -12.24 -0.41
N VAL A 452 -16.07 -12.35 -0.32
CA VAL A 452 -16.91 -11.70 0.68
C VAL A 452 -16.35 -11.91 2.08
N SER A 453 -16.13 -13.16 2.50
CA SER A 453 -15.67 -13.46 3.86
C SER A 453 -14.27 -12.92 4.13
N ALA A 454 -13.38 -12.97 3.14
CA ALA A 454 -12.04 -12.43 3.25
C ALA A 454 -12.07 -10.90 3.39
N CYS A 455 -12.84 -10.20 2.53
CA CYS A 455 -13.04 -8.76 2.62
C CYS A 455 -13.70 -8.34 3.94
N GLN A 456 -14.63 -9.13 4.49
CA GLN A 456 -15.23 -8.87 5.80
C GLN A 456 -14.19 -8.92 6.93
N VAL A 457 -13.30 -9.92 6.92
CA VAL A 457 -12.19 -10.01 7.89
C VAL A 457 -11.32 -8.76 7.80
N ILE A 458 -10.84 -8.42 6.60
CA ILE A 458 -9.97 -7.25 6.38
C ILE A 458 -10.68 -5.95 6.79
N SER A 459 -11.96 -5.80 6.43
CA SER A 459 -12.75 -4.63 6.81
C SER A 459 -12.88 -4.46 8.33
N GLY A 460 -13.05 -5.57 9.06
CA GLY A 460 -13.08 -5.58 10.52
C GLY A 460 -11.77 -5.10 11.15
N PHE A 461 -10.63 -5.49 10.58
CA PHE A 461 -9.31 -5.00 11.02
C PHE A 461 -9.17 -3.47 10.86
N TYR A 462 -9.70 -2.90 9.76
CA TYR A 462 -9.61 -1.46 9.49
C TYR A 462 -10.64 -0.59 10.23
N ASN A 463 -11.89 -1.04 10.33
CA ASN A 463 -12.99 -0.19 10.79
C ASN A 463 -13.58 -0.63 12.15
N GLY A 464 -13.13 -1.76 12.69
CA GLY A 464 -13.83 -2.42 13.78
C GLY A 464 -15.20 -2.93 13.32
N VAL A 465 -15.97 -3.43 14.26
CA VAL A 465 -17.23 -4.13 13.96
C VAL A 465 -18.39 -3.17 14.11
N ARG A 466 -19.17 -3.02 13.06
CA ARG A 466 -20.54 -2.52 13.18
C ARG A 466 -21.46 -3.73 13.35
N THR A 467 -22.16 -3.78 14.47
CA THR A 467 -23.11 -4.86 14.80
C THR A 467 -24.33 -4.92 13.87
N ASP A 468 -24.53 -3.93 12.99
CA ASP A 468 -25.79 -3.70 12.24
C ASP A 468 -25.62 -3.45 10.73
N SER A 469 -24.67 -4.07 10.02
CA SER A 469 -24.62 -3.94 8.55
C SER A 469 -24.62 -5.29 7.84
N LYS A 470 -25.77 -5.72 7.32
CA LYS A 470 -25.79 -6.66 6.20
C LYS A 470 -25.20 -5.93 4.99
N GLN A 471 -24.03 -6.35 4.54
CA GLN A 471 -23.46 -5.86 3.29
C GLN A 471 -24.23 -6.50 2.13
N ILE A 472 -24.55 -5.70 1.12
CA ILE A 472 -25.26 -6.18 -0.06
C ILE A 472 -24.26 -6.93 -0.92
N HIS A 473 -24.54 -8.21 -1.18
CA HIS A 473 -23.70 -8.99 -2.07
C HIS A 473 -23.90 -8.53 -3.51
N GLU A 474 -22.83 -8.57 -4.30
CA GLU A 474 -22.90 -8.19 -5.71
C GLU A 474 -23.97 -9.02 -6.43
N SER A 475 -24.03 -10.33 -6.14
CA SER A 475 -25.02 -11.30 -6.63
C SER A 475 -26.48 -10.88 -6.37
N GLU A 476 -26.74 -10.12 -5.30
CA GLU A 476 -28.09 -9.65 -4.93
C GLU A 476 -28.48 -8.34 -5.63
N LEU A 477 -27.51 -7.55 -6.11
CA LEU A 477 -27.77 -6.24 -6.74
C LEU A 477 -28.58 -6.38 -8.02
N GLY A 478 -28.25 -7.36 -8.87
CA GLY A 478 -28.98 -7.60 -10.11
C GLY A 478 -30.46 -7.91 -9.88
N MET A 479 -30.77 -8.74 -8.88
CA MET A 479 -32.16 -9.04 -8.49
C MET A 479 -32.87 -7.82 -7.91
N LEU A 480 -32.23 -7.09 -7.00
CA LEU A 480 -32.81 -5.89 -6.38
C LEU A 480 -33.11 -4.80 -7.42
N LEU A 481 -32.23 -4.58 -8.39
CA LEU A 481 -32.43 -3.58 -9.43
C LEU A 481 -33.56 -3.95 -10.40
N HIS A 482 -33.63 -5.23 -10.79
CA HIS A 482 -34.71 -5.74 -11.63
C HIS A 482 -36.07 -5.66 -10.92
N GLU A 483 -36.14 -6.06 -9.66
CA GLU A 483 -37.38 -6.09 -8.89
C GLU A 483 -37.85 -4.69 -8.44
N ILE A 484 -36.93 -3.80 -8.02
CA ILE A 484 -37.27 -2.51 -7.41
C ILE A 484 -37.37 -1.39 -8.46
N PHE A 485 -36.45 -1.34 -9.42
CA PHE A 485 -36.37 -0.23 -10.39
C PHE A 485 -36.89 -0.58 -11.77
N ALA A 486 -37.29 -1.85 -12.00
CA ALA A 486 -37.71 -2.35 -13.31
C ALA A 486 -36.68 -2.03 -14.42
N ILE A 487 -35.40 -1.90 -14.06
CA ILE A 487 -34.32 -1.69 -15.02
C ILE A 487 -34.02 -3.06 -15.61
N ASP A 488 -34.38 -3.21 -16.88
CA ASP A 488 -34.03 -4.40 -17.63
C ASP A 488 -32.54 -4.35 -18.03
N ASN A 489 -31.91 -5.52 -18.10
CA ASN A 489 -30.53 -5.66 -18.55
C ASN A 489 -30.32 -5.21 -20.01
N ASP A 490 -31.41 -5.06 -20.76
CA ASP A 490 -31.45 -4.71 -22.19
C ASP A 490 -31.69 -3.20 -22.46
N MET A 491 -31.87 -2.36 -21.43
CA MET A 491 -32.00 -0.91 -21.60
C MET A 491 -30.71 -0.29 -22.15
N ASP A 492 -30.79 0.72 -23.02
CA ASP A 492 -29.61 1.44 -23.51
C ASP A 492 -28.85 2.10 -22.34
N ILE A 493 -27.52 1.91 -22.29
CA ILE A 493 -26.73 2.34 -21.14
C ILE A 493 -26.57 3.86 -21.07
N LEU A 494 -26.63 4.55 -22.22
CA LEU A 494 -26.57 6.01 -22.29
C LEU A 494 -27.93 6.63 -21.98
N GLU A 495 -29.02 5.96 -22.33
CA GLU A 495 -30.37 6.31 -21.91
C GLU A 495 -30.54 6.17 -20.39
N LEU A 496 -30.08 5.05 -19.81
CA LEU A 496 -30.00 4.85 -18.35
C LEU A 496 -29.22 5.98 -17.66
N ASP A 497 -28.02 6.27 -18.15
CA ASP A 497 -27.16 7.34 -17.63
C ASP A 497 -27.86 8.70 -17.64
N SER A 498 -28.57 9.01 -18.73
CA SER A 498 -29.29 10.28 -18.91
C SER A 498 -30.54 10.37 -18.03
N ALA A 499 -31.24 9.27 -17.82
CA ALA A 499 -32.46 9.20 -17.00
C ALA A 499 -32.19 9.37 -15.50
N LEU A 500 -31.03 8.90 -15.02
CA LEU A 500 -30.66 8.89 -13.61
C LEU A 500 -30.08 10.22 -13.10
N SER A 501 -30.56 11.37 -13.58
CA SER A 501 -30.07 12.72 -13.22
C SER A 501 -29.56 12.85 -11.77
N ASN A 502 -28.40 13.51 -11.59
CA ASN A 502 -27.50 13.47 -10.41
C ASN A 502 -28.14 13.53 -8.99
N SER A 503 -29.38 13.98 -8.83
CA SER A 503 -30.08 14.00 -7.54
C SER A 503 -30.68 12.64 -7.14
N LEU A 504 -31.11 11.82 -8.10
CA LEU A 504 -31.74 10.52 -7.85
C LEU A 504 -30.72 9.48 -7.38
N ILE A 505 -29.58 9.36 -8.08
CA ILE A 505 -28.50 8.40 -7.78
C ILE A 505 -28.04 8.50 -6.32
N ARG A 506 -27.88 9.71 -5.78
CA ARG A 506 -27.40 9.92 -4.40
C ARG A 506 -28.30 9.33 -3.32
N SER A 507 -29.59 9.12 -3.63
CA SER A 507 -30.56 8.55 -2.69
C SER A 507 -30.67 7.02 -2.79
N LEU A 508 -30.29 6.43 -3.93
CA LEU A 508 -30.49 5.00 -4.24
C LEU A 508 -29.68 4.06 -3.34
N PRO A 509 -28.40 4.29 -3.02
CA PRO A 509 -27.66 3.45 -2.09
C PRO A 509 -28.31 3.34 -0.71
N SER A 510 -28.92 4.44 -0.23
CA SER A 510 -29.63 4.44 1.06
C SER A 510 -30.91 3.60 1.03
N ILE A 511 -31.62 3.62 -0.10
CA ILE A 511 -32.83 2.83 -0.33
C ILE A 511 -32.46 1.34 -0.44
N VAL A 512 -31.45 1.01 -1.23
CA VAL A 512 -30.99 -0.38 -1.43
C VAL A 512 -30.45 -0.99 -0.13
N ASN A 513 -29.73 -0.21 0.70
CA ASN A 513 -29.35 -0.61 2.06
C ASN A 513 -30.54 -0.83 3.00
N GLN A 514 -31.65 -0.10 2.83
CA GLN A 514 -32.86 -0.38 3.61
C GLN A 514 -33.46 -1.72 3.22
N PHE A 515 -33.52 -2.04 1.92
CA PHE A 515 -34.10 -3.30 1.42
C PHE A 515 -33.26 -4.54 1.74
N ALA A 516 -31.93 -4.45 1.67
CA ALA A 516 -31.05 -5.58 1.99
C ALA A 516 -31.12 -6.02 3.47
N ASN A 517 -31.66 -5.17 4.35
CA ASN A 517 -31.84 -5.49 5.76
C ASN A 517 -33.15 -6.22 6.09
N MET A 518 -34.05 -6.42 5.13
CA MET A 518 -35.37 -7.04 5.33
C MET A 518 -35.33 -8.56 5.11
N ASP A 519 -36.24 -9.30 5.76
CA ASP A 519 -36.44 -10.73 5.44
C ASP A 519 -37.15 -10.92 4.09
N GLU A 520 -37.15 -12.14 3.55
CA GLU A 520 -37.71 -12.46 2.22
C GLU A 520 -39.23 -12.16 2.11
N SER A 521 -39.97 -12.35 3.21
CA SER A 521 -41.40 -12.04 3.32
C SER A 521 -41.67 -10.54 3.48
N GLU A 522 -40.83 -9.82 4.25
CA GLU A 522 -40.85 -8.37 4.39
C GLU A 522 -40.47 -7.68 3.07
N ARG A 523 -39.46 -8.20 2.36
CA ARG A 523 -39.04 -7.73 1.04
C ARG A 523 -40.18 -7.88 0.03
N PHE A 524 -40.85 -9.03 -0.01
CA PHE A 524 -42.01 -9.25 -0.89
C PHE A 524 -43.19 -8.31 -0.55
N HIS A 525 -43.50 -8.12 0.73
CA HIS A 525 -44.55 -7.20 1.17
C HIS A 525 -44.20 -5.74 0.88
N LYS A 526 -42.94 -5.34 1.03
CA LYS A 526 -42.49 -3.97 0.79
C LYS A 526 -42.28 -3.66 -0.70
N LEU A 527 -41.87 -4.64 -1.52
CA LEU A 527 -41.87 -4.53 -2.99
C LEU A 527 -43.28 -4.37 -3.55
N ARG A 528 -44.25 -5.14 -3.03
CA ARG A 528 -45.66 -4.96 -3.36
C ARG A 528 -46.16 -3.59 -2.88
N ALA A 529 -45.78 -3.17 -1.67
CA ALA A 529 -46.11 -1.84 -1.14
C ALA A 529 -45.48 -0.69 -1.94
N LEU A 530 -44.25 -0.82 -2.45
CA LEU A 530 -43.61 0.19 -3.30
C LEU A 530 -44.26 0.27 -4.69
N LYS A 531 -44.61 -0.89 -5.26
CA LYS A 531 -45.33 -0.96 -6.54
C LYS A 531 -46.73 -0.34 -6.43
N ASP A 532 -47.38 -0.49 -5.27
CA ASP A 532 -48.65 0.15 -4.94
C ASP A 532 -48.49 1.64 -4.53
N GLU A 533 -47.36 2.02 -3.93
CA GLU A 533 -47.03 3.41 -3.51
C GLU A 533 -46.69 4.30 -4.70
N VAL A 534 -45.97 3.81 -5.72
CA VAL A 534 -45.67 4.58 -6.96
C VAL A 534 -46.97 4.97 -7.69
N THR A 535 -47.99 4.13 -7.60
CA THR A 535 -49.34 4.39 -8.15
C THR A 535 -50.19 5.32 -7.25
N ARG A 536 -49.75 5.58 -6.00
CA ARG A 536 -50.43 6.44 -5.00
C ARG A 536 -49.70 7.74 -4.67
N ILE A 537 -48.62 8.10 -5.37
CA ILE A 537 -47.96 9.42 -5.26
C ILE A 537 -48.75 10.52 -6.02
N GLU A 538 -50.06 10.60 -5.75
CA GLU A 538 -50.89 11.78 -5.98
C GLU A 538 -51.88 12.08 -4.84
N SER A 539 -51.74 11.49 -3.64
CA SER A 539 -52.50 12.01 -2.49
C SER A 539 -51.83 11.83 -1.12
N ASN A 540 -51.43 12.99 -0.60
CA ASN A 540 -51.33 13.43 0.79
C ASN A 540 -50.39 12.74 1.78
N LYS A 541 -49.41 13.56 2.20
CA LYS A 541 -48.66 13.51 3.45
C LYS A 541 -49.59 13.50 4.67
N ALA A 542 -49.39 12.55 5.58
CA ALA A 542 -49.29 12.84 7.01
C ALA A 542 -48.83 11.62 7.82
N ARG A 543 -48.03 11.93 8.84
CA ARG A 543 -47.78 11.17 10.09
C ARG A 543 -46.68 10.11 10.08
N MET A 544 -45.49 10.58 10.42
CA MET A 544 -44.56 9.85 11.29
C MET A 544 -45.19 9.57 12.65
N SER A 545 -45.07 8.33 13.14
CA SER A 545 -44.62 8.06 14.50
C SER A 545 -44.31 6.59 14.73
N ARG A 546 -43.10 6.36 15.26
CA ARG A 546 -42.71 5.38 16.30
C ARG A 546 -42.91 3.88 16.04
N LEU A 547 -41.78 3.17 16.07
CA LEU A 547 -41.43 1.94 16.82
C LEU A 547 -40.05 1.53 16.26
N ASN A 548 -38.93 1.53 16.97
CA ASN A 548 -38.53 0.87 18.22
C ASN A 548 -38.76 -0.65 18.17
N ILE A 549 -37.75 -1.40 17.73
CA ILE A 549 -37.60 -2.84 18.00
C ILE A 549 -36.13 -3.15 18.24
N SER A 550 -35.79 -3.26 19.52
CA SER A 550 -34.72 -4.08 20.05
C SER A 550 -35.03 -5.56 19.82
N GLY A 551 -34.07 -6.36 19.35
CA GLY A 551 -34.11 -7.81 19.56
C GLY A 551 -33.38 -8.68 18.53
N PHE A 552 -32.20 -9.18 18.94
CA PHE A 552 -31.65 -10.51 18.64
C PHE A 552 -30.87 -10.77 17.32
N PRO A 553 -29.90 -11.73 17.33
CA PRO A 553 -28.53 -11.54 16.86
C PRO A 553 -28.09 -12.53 15.75
N SER A 554 -27.06 -12.19 14.99
CA SER A 554 -26.20 -13.15 14.24
C SER A 554 -24.97 -12.39 13.71
N VAL A 555 -23.83 -12.46 14.40
CA VAL A 555 -22.72 -13.39 14.18
C VAL A 555 -22.29 -13.52 12.72
N ALA A 556 -21.65 -12.48 12.19
CA ALA A 556 -20.58 -12.57 11.18
C ALA A 556 -20.02 -11.18 10.89
N ALA A 557 -19.42 -10.53 11.90
CA ALA A 557 -18.65 -9.29 11.67
C ALA A 557 -17.58 -9.03 12.73
N GLY A 558 -17.60 -9.70 13.89
CA GLY A 558 -16.53 -9.63 14.91
C GLY A 558 -15.68 -10.88 15.07
N ALA A 559 -15.89 -11.87 14.19
CA ALA A 559 -15.17 -13.13 14.28
C ALA A 559 -13.68 -12.95 13.98
N GLY A 560 -13.24 -12.05 13.09
CA GLY A 560 -11.82 -11.95 12.69
C GLY A 560 -10.82 -11.75 13.83
N MET A 561 -11.05 -10.77 14.72
CA MET A 561 -10.10 -10.47 15.82
C MET A 561 -10.24 -11.43 17.01
N GLU A 562 -11.45 -11.88 17.34
CA GLU A 562 -11.68 -12.90 18.36
C GLU A 562 -11.20 -14.30 17.88
N LEU A 563 -11.32 -14.57 16.57
CA LEU A 563 -10.68 -15.68 15.83
C LEU A 563 -9.17 -15.47 15.62
N VAL A 564 -8.54 -14.45 16.20
CA VAL A 564 -7.07 -14.34 16.29
C VAL A 564 -6.62 -14.26 17.76
N GLY A 565 -7.55 -14.47 18.71
CA GLY A 565 -7.28 -14.54 20.16
C GLY A 565 -7.32 -13.20 20.88
N ILE A 566 -7.80 -12.14 20.23
CA ILE A 566 -7.86 -10.79 20.80
C ILE A 566 -9.18 -10.62 21.60
N LYS A 567 -9.11 -10.72 22.93
CA LYS A 567 -10.27 -10.49 23.82
C LYS A 567 -10.77 -9.03 23.68
N GLY A 568 -12.06 -8.87 23.36
CA GLY A 568 -12.68 -7.55 23.15
C GLY A 568 -12.41 -6.91 21.78
N GLY A 569 -11.72 -7.60 20.86
CA GLY A 569 -11.38 -7.10 19.53
C GLY A 569 -12.56 -7.00 18.55
N GLY A 570 -13.66 -7.68 18.83
CA GLY A 570 -14.86 -7.69 17.99
C GLY A 570 -15.69 -6.40 18.00
N VAL A 571 -15.17 -5.27 18.50
CA VAL A 571 -15.91 -3.97 18.55
C VAL A 571 -15.05 -2.77 18.13
N VAL A 572 -13.71 -2.91 18.10
CA VAL A 572 -12.77 -1.78 17.91
C VAL A 572 -11.81 -2.10 16.78
N ALA A 573 -11.53 -1.12 15.90
CA ALA A 573 -10.51 -1.26 14.85
C ALA A 573 -9.12 -1.60 15.45
N LEU A 574 -8.24 -2.25 14.66
CA LEU A 574 -6.93 -2.70 15.15
C LEU A 574 -6.12 -1.57 15.79
N GLY A 575 -6.11 -0.37 15.19
CA GLY A 575 -5.41 0.79 15.73
C GLY A 575 -5.96 1.26 17.08
N GLY A 576 -7.29 1.21 17.28
CA GLY A 576 -7.92 1.53 18.56
C GLY A 576 -7.69 0.45 19.62
N TRP A 577 -7.74 -0.82 19.22
CA TRP A 577 -7.39 -1.94 20.10
C TRP A 577 -5.93 -1.86 20.55
N LEU A 578 -5.00 -1.67 19.61
CA LEU A 578 -3.57 -1.60 19.90
C LEU A 578 -3.26 -0.45 20.86
N LEU A 579 -3.87 0.72 20.66
CA LEU A 579 -3.69 1.83 21.59
C LEU A 579 -4.17 1.47 23.00
N ASN A 580 -5.34 0.83 23.13
CA ASN A 580 -5.86 0.39 24.42
C ASN A 580 -4.95 -0.65 25.08
N ALA A 581 -4.44 -1.61 24.31
CA ALA A 581 -3.54 -2.64 24.79
C ALA A 581 -2.19 -2.05 25.25
N LEU A 582 -1.62 -1.11 24.48
CA LEU A 582 -0.35 -0.46 24.80
C LEU A 582 -0.48 0.56 25.94
N ASN A 583 -1.61 1.26 26.07
CA ASN A 583 -1.86 2.24 27.14
C ASN A 583 -1.68 1.64 28.54
N VAL A 584 -2.00 0.36 28.72
CA VAL A 584 -1.82 -0.36 29.99
C VAL A 584 -0.36 -0.39 30.42
N TYR A 585 0.57 -0.44 29.47
CA TYR A 585 2.01 -0.58 29.71
C TYR A 585 2.80 0.69 29.37
N ALA A 586 2.12 1.78 29.01
CA ALA A 586 2.76 2.89 28.31
C ALA A 586 3.75 3.68 29.16
N ASP A 587 3.46 3.85 30.46
CA ASP A 587 4.33 4.55 31.39
C ASP A 587 5.49 3.66 31.88
N GLU A 588 5.22 2.37 32.13
CA GLU A 588 6.21 1.40 32.60
C GLU A 588 7.28 1.08 31.55
N LEU A 589 6.87 0.92 30.28
CA LEU A 589 7.76 0.59 29.17
C LEU A 589 8.28 1.82 28.41
N GLN A 590 8.01 3.04 28.92
CA GLN A 590 8.37 4.31 28.27
C GLN A 590 7.85 4.47 26.82
N LEU A 591 6.81 3.73 26.44
CA LEU A 591 6.17 3.83 25.11
C LEU A 591 5.62 5.24 24.86
N THR A 592 5.32 6.01 25.90
CA THR A 592 4.87 7.41 25.79
C THR A 592 5.89 8.33 25.11
N ASN A 593 7.17 7.96 25.08
CA ASN A 593 8.23 8.70 24.39
C ASN A 593 8.42 8.23 22.93
N SER A 594 7.72 7.18 22.48
CA SER A 594 7.82 6.67 21.11
C SER A 594 7.02 7.53 20.13
N PRO A 595 7.63 7.97 19.00
CA PRO A 595 6.92 8.67 17.93
C PRO A 595 5.80 7.82 17.31
N ILE A 596 6.02 6.50 17.21
CA ILE A 596 5.04 5.53 16.71
C ILE A 596 3.80 5.49 17.61
N PHE A 597 3.99 5.38 18.93
CA PHE A 597 2.90 5.41 19.90
C PHE A 597 2.15 6.75 19.90
N THR A 598 2.87 7.85 19.67
CA THR A 598 2.27 9.19 19.60
C THR A 598 1.42 9.36 18.33
N LYS A 599 1.87 8.88 17.17
CA LYS A 599 1.09 8.85 15.92
C LYS A 599 -0.15 7.97 16.03
N LEU A 600 -0.05 6.81 16.69
CA LEU A 600 -1.21 5.96 16.99
C LEU A 600 -2.24 6.67 17.90
N SER A 601 -1.76 7.40 18.90
CA SER A 601 -2.61 8.14 19.86
C SER A 601 -3.34 9.32 19.22
N SER A 602 -2.67 10.07 18.32
CA SER A 602 -3.28 11.23 17.65
C SER A 602 -4.47 10.88 16.76
N LEU A 603 -4.39 9.73 16.07
CA LEU A 603 -5.47 9.27 15.19
C LEU A 603 -6.72 8.85 15.95
N ASN A 604 -6.57 8.13 17.07
CA ASN A 604 -7.70 7.70 17.88
C ASN A 604 -8.40 8.88 18.61
N HIS A 605 -7.68 9.97 18.87
CA HIS A 605 -8.26 11.17 19.49
C HIS A 605 -8.77 12.21 18.48
N PHE A 606 -8.62 11.97 17.17
CA PHE A 606 -8.93 12.94 16.11
C PHE A 606 -8.25 14.31 16.32
N THR A 607 -7.03 14.31 16.86
CA THR A 607 -6.27 15.52 17.21
C THR A 607 -4.90 15.49 16.54
N SER A 608 -4.28 16.65 16.29
CA SER A 608 -2.94 16.70 15.70
C SER A 608 -1.88 16.05 16.62
N HIS A 609 -0.81 15.53 16.01
CA HIS A 609 0.34 14.96 16.71
C HIS A 609 0.89 15.93 17.78
N ASP A 610 1.04 17.20 17.41
CA ASP A 610 1.51 18.26 18.30
C ASP A 610 0.59 18.51 19.49
N ALA A 611 -0.74 18.42 19.30
CA ALA A 611 -1.70 18.58 20.37
C ALA A 611 -1.57 17.48 21.44
N VAL A 612 -1.31 16.23 21.02
CA VAL A 612 -1.06 15.10 21.93
C VAL A 612 0.25 15.30 22.71
N ILE A 613 1.32 15.76 22.04
CA ILE A 613 2.61 16.06 22.68
C ILE A 613 2.43 17.16 23.74
N ILE A 614 1.75 18.26 23.40
CA ILE A 614 1.51 19.40 24.30
C ILE A 614 0.65 18.99 25.50
N GLN A 615 -0.40 18.20 25.29
CA GLN A 615 -1.25 17.69 26.37
C GLN A 615 -0.43 16.86 27.38
N ARG A 616 0.44 15.97 26.88
CA ARG A 616 1.30 15.13 27.72
C ARG A 616 2.37 15.94 28.47
N ALA A 617 2.99 16.91 27.81
CA ALA A 617 3.93 17.83 28.44
C ALA A 617 3.28 18.59 29.59
N ARG A 618 2.05 19.11 29.39
CA ARG A 618 1.26 19.75 30.46
C ARG A 618 0.95 18.80 31.61
N LYS A 619 0.58 17.55 31.31
CA LYS A 619 0.28 16.53 32.33
C LYS A 619 1.51 16.25 33.20
N ARG A 620 2.69 16.01 32.60
CA ARG A 620 3.96 15.81 33.34
C ARG A 620 4.33 16.99 34.23
N ILE A 621 4.18 18.21 33.71
CA ILE A 621 4.41 19.44 34.49
C ILE A 621 3.43 19.52 35.68
N SER A 622 2.14 19.20 35.47
CA SER A 622 1.16 19.22 36.56
C SER A 622 1.38 18.13 37.62
N THR A 623 1.94 16.97 37.26
CA THR A 623 2.30 15.93 38.24
C THR A 623 3.57 16.29 39.02
N SER A 624 4.53 16.99 38.41
CA SER A 624 5.74 17.47 39.10
C SER A 624 5.50 18.66 40.03
N TYR A 625 4.38 19.38 39.89
CA TYR A 625 3.97 20.43 40.82
C TYR A 625 3.18 19.90 42.03
N ASN A 626 2.73 18.65 41.98
CA ASN A 626 1.94 17.98 43.03
C ASN A 626 2.71 16.84 43.74
N ALA A 627 4.01 16.70 43.46
CA ALA A 627 4.97 15.89 44.20
C ALA A 627 5.95 16.85 44.90
#